data_AF-A0A7J4L138-F1
#
_entry.id   AF-A0A7J4L138-F1
#
_cell.length_a   1.000
_cell.length_b   1.000
_cell.length_c   1.000
_cell.angle_alpha   90.00
_cell.angle_beta   90.00
_cell.angle_gamma   90.00
#
_symmetry.space_group_name_H-M   'P 1'
#
loop_
_entity.id
_entity.type
_entity.pdbx_description
1 polymer ?
#
loop_
_entity_poly.entity_id
_entity_poly.type
_entity_poly.pdbx_seq_one_letter_code
_entity_poly.pdbx_strand_id
1 'polypeptide(L)'
;MPADKLAVSQAARKLEKELLNSNRLLASKKELEQSLKQVLELAGFLEEQSDQDAVFTSFFKQTANLRLLISQFKELEQKLGELSRSLQEIEEARVKADLFFENFRDYRTYYFQEASKALEFIKQAFDLYSFEKAFFKPQFSGSIDLGRAISDFELRKEANSSFKVKSENLASFLQHLLERNLLKKSRLDNEGLRILFQNSNELFVEAENAKIRRLDRLCKQLEGDYWES
;
A
#
# COMPACT_ATOMS: atom_id res chain seq x y z
N MET A 1 -11.53 17.01 -29.96
CA MET A 1 -10.33 16.49 -29.25
C MET A 1 -9.92 17.26 -27.98
N PRO A 2 -10.14 18.57 -27.79
CA PRO A 2 -9.83 19.23 -26.50
C PRO A 2 -10.94 19.09 -25.43
N ALA A 3 -12.21 18.93 -25.82
CA ALA A 3 -13.34 18.76 -24.89
C ALA A 3 -13.24 17.48 -24.02
N ASP A 4 -12.76 16.37 -24.61
CA ASP A 4 -12.62 15.09 -23.92
C ASP A 4 -11.52 15.12 -22.84
N LYS A 5 -10.42 15.84 -23.10
CA LYS A 5 -9.32 16.00 -22.13
C LYS A 5 -9.74 16.83 -20.92
N LEU A 6 -10.56 17.86 -21.13
CA LEU A 6 -11.09 18.68 -20.05
C LEU A 6 -12.06 17.88 -19.17
N ALA A 7 -12.96 17.10 -19.78
CA ALA A 7 -13.90 16.25 -19.07
C ALA A 7 -13.18 15.19 -18.22
N VAL A 8 -12.15 14.53 -18.77
CA VAL A 8 -11.32 13.56 -18.03
C VAL A 8 -10.59 14.24 -16.86
N SER A 9 -10.01 15.42 -17.07
CA SER A 9 -9.33 16.16 -15.99
C SER A 9 -10.29 16.58 -14.87
N GLN A 10 -11.51 17.01 -15.21
CA GLN A 10 -12.54 17.34 -14.23
C GLN A 10 -13.01 16.11 -13.45
N ALA A 11 -13.20 14.97 -14.12
CA ALA A 11 -13.56 13.71 -13.49
C ALA A 11 -12.47 13.24 -12.51
N ALA A 12 -11.19 13.32 -12.90
CA ALA A 12 -10.06 12.97 -12.03
C ALA A 12 -10.00 13.84 -10.76
N ARG A 13 -10.17 15.16 -10.90
CA ARG A 13 -10.22 16.08 -9.74
C ARG A 13 -11.41 15.81 -8.83
N LYS A 14 -12.57 15.48 -9.40
CA LYS A 14 -13.75 15.12 -8.63
C LYS A 14 -13.49 13.83 -7.83
N LEU A 15 -12.92 12.81 -8.48
CA LEU A 15 -12.53 11.57 -7.82
C LEU A 15 -11.56 11.81 -6.65
N GLU A 16 -10.49 12.58 -6.87
CA GLU A 16 -9.52 12.94 -5.81
C GLU A 16 -10.21 13.61 -4.61
N LYS A 17 -11.10 14.58 -4.89
CA LYS A 17 -11.88 15.26 -3.84
C LYS A 17 -12.77 14.29 -3.07
N GLU A 18 -13.48 13.40 -3.76
CA GLU A 18 -14.36 12.43 -3.09
C GLU A 18 -13.58 11.37 -2.30
N LEU A 19 -12.39 10.96 -2.76
CA LEU A 19 -11.50 10.08 -2.01
C LEU A 19 -11.04 10.74 -0.69
N LEU A 20 -10.61 12.01 -0.76
CA LEU A 20 -10.21 12.77 0.44
C LEU A 20 -11.37 12.94 1.42
N ASN A 21 -12.57 13.26 0.92
CA ASN A 21 -13.77 13.37 1.75
C ASN A 21 -14.13 12.02 2.40
N SER A 22 -14.12 10.94 1.63
CA SER A 22 -14.43 9.59 2.12
C SER A 22 -13.45 9.15 3.20
N ASN A 23 -12.15 9.38 3.02
CA ASN A 23 -11.14 9.10 4.04
C ASN A 23 -11.35 9.89 5.33
N ARG A 24 -11.78 11.16 5.24
CA ARG A 24 -12.13 11.97 6.42
C ARG A 24 -13.37 11.41 7.13
N LEU A 25 -14.39 11.01 6.39
CA LEU A 25 -15.60 10.40 6.98
C LEU A 25 -15.26 9.07 7.66
N LEU A 26 -14.41 8.25 7.04
CA LEU A 26 -13.93 6.99 7.63
C LEU A 26 -13.14 7.20 8.93
N ALA A 27 -12.53 8.37 9.14
CA ALA A 27 -11.87 8.67 10.41
C ALA A 27 -12.85 8.68 11.59
N SER A 28 -14.12 9.07 11.35
CA SER A 28 -15.19 9.05 12.37
C SER A 28 -15.78 7.65 12.63
N LYS A 29 -15.38 6.62 11.85
CA LYS A 29 -15.84 5.23 12.05
C LYS A 29 -15.58 4.72 13.46
N LYS A 30 -14.41 5.06 14.04
CA LYS A 30 -14.04 4.58 15.38
C LYS A 30 -15.02 5.08 16.45
N GLU A 31 -15.48 6.31 16.32
CA GLU A 31 -16.45 6.91 17.24
C GLU A 31 -17.80 6.19 17.14
N LEU A 32 -18.28 5.95 15.91
CA LEU A 32 -19.50 5.17 15.68
C LEU A 32 -19.40 3.75 16.25
N GLU A 33 -18.28 3.06 16.00
CA GLU A 33 -18.04 1.71 16.54
C GLU A 33 -18.07 1.70 18.07
N GLN A 34 -17.44 2.67 18.71
CA GLN A 34 -17.42 2.79 20.16
C GLN A 34 -18.82 3.07 20.73
N SER A 35 -19.59 3.97 20.12
CA SER A 35 -20.96 4.23 20.55
C SER A 35 -21.85 3.00 20.42
N LEU A 36 -21.71 2.23 19.34
CA LEU A 36 -22.46 0.98 19.16
C LEU A 36 -22.11 -0.06 20.23
N LYS A 37 -20.81 -0.22 20.55
CA LYS A 37 -20.39 -1.13 21.63
C LYS A 37 -20.98 -0.71 22.98
N GLN A 38 -20.95 0.58 23.30
CA GLN A 38 -21.53 1.10 24.54
C GLN A 38 -23.05 0.85 24.62
N VAL A 39 -23.78 1.01 23.51
CA VAL A 39 -25.23 0.69 23.47
C VAL A 39 -25.46 -0.78 23.80
N LEU A 40 -24.66 -1.68 23.23
CA LEU A 40 -24.78 -3.13 23.48
C LEU A 40 -24.36 -3.51 24.91
N GLU A 41 -23.29 -2.92 25.44
CA GLU A 41 -22.84 -3.13 26.82
C GLU A 41 -23.90 -2.69 27.83
N LEU A 42 -24.51 -1.51 27.60
CA LEU A 42 -25.60 -1.01 28.45
C LEU A 42 -26.83 -1.90 28.36
N ALA A 43 -27.19 -2.38 27.15
CA ALA A 43 -28.31 -3.31 26.99
C ALA A 43 -28.08 -4.62 27.75
N GLY A 44 -26.88 -5.21 27.64
CA GLY A 44 -26.51 -6.43 28.37
C GLY A 44 -26.50 -6.23 29.89
N PHE A 45 -25.96 -5.10 30.39
CA PHE A 45 -26.03 -4.78 31.82
C PHE A 45 -27.47 -4.68 32.32
N LEU A 46 -28.35 -4.01 31.58
CA LEU A 46 -29.76 -3.88 31.95
C LEU A 46 -30.49 -5.24 31.95
N GLU A 47 -30.16 -6.11 31.01
CA GLU A 47 -30.67 -7.50 30.95
C GLU A 47 -30.24 -8.28 32.19
N GLU A 48 -28.93 -8.32 32.49
CA GLU A 48 -28.38 -9.02 33.67
C GLU A 48 -29.00 -8.54 34.99
N GLN A 49 -29.15 -7.22 35.16
CA GLN A 49 -29.78 -6.66 36.37
C GLN A 49 -31.27 -6.99 36.44
N SER A 50 -31.97 -7.06 35.29
CA SER A 50 -33.39 -7.41 35.26
C SER A 50 -33.64 -8.87 35.63
N ASP A 51 -32.72 -9.77 35.30
CA ASP A 51 -32.80 -11.19 35.64
C ASP A 51 -32.49 -11.47 37.11
N GLN A 52 -31.64 -10.63 37.73
CA GLN A 52 -31.20 -10.81 39.11
C GLN A 52 -32.08 -10.11 40.14
N ASP A 53 -32.77 -9.02 39.77
CA ASP A 53 -33.54 -8.20 40.71
C ASP A 53 -34.91 -7.76 40.15
N ALA A 54 -35.98 -8.31 40.73
CA ALA A 54 -37.36 -7.94 40.42
C ALA A 54 -37.70 -6.49 40.82
N VAL A 55 -37.05 -5.96 41.87
CA VAL A 55 -37.21 -4.57 42.31
C VAL A 55 -36.60 -3.64 41.28
N PHE A 56 -35.39 -3.91 40.80
CA PHE A 56 -34.77 -3.21 39.68
C PHE A 56 -35.67 -3.20 38.45
N THR A 57 -36.21 -4.36 38.05
CA THR A 57 -37.11 -4.45 36.89
C THR A 57 -38.34 -3.55 37.03
N SER A 58 -38.94 -3.52 38.23
CA SER A 58 -40.11 -2.66 38.50
C SER A 58 -39.75 -1.16 38.46
N PHE A 59 -38.60 -0.80 39.04
CA PHE A 59 -38.08 0.56 39.06
C PHE A 59 -37.70 1.05 37.65
N PHE A 60 -37.02 0.21 36.88
CA PHE A 60 -36.64 0.50 35.49
C PHE A 60 -37.88 0.72 34.62
N LYS A 61 -38.91 -0.13 34.74
CA LYS A 61 -40.18 0.05 34.03
C LYS A 61 -40.91 1.36 34.37
N GLN A 62 -40.76 1.86 35.61
CA GLN A 62 -41.38 3.11 36.05
C GLN A 62 -40.59 4.35 35.63
N THR A 63 -39.27 4.24 35.54
CA THR A 63 -38.37 5.39 35.28
C THR A 63 -37.98 5.53 33.82
N ALA A 64 -37.84 4.43 33.09
CA ALA A 64 -37.45 4.43 31.69
C ALA A 64 -38.67 4.62 30.77
N ASN A 65 -38.52 5.45 29.74
CA ASN A 65 -39.48 5.51 28.64
C ASN A 65 -39.22 4.34 27.67
N LEU A 66 -39.68 3.15 28.06
CA LEU A 66 -39.42 1.90 27.32
C LEU A 66 -39.90 1.96 25.87
N ARG A 67 -41.03 2.61 25.61
CA ARG A 67 -41.56 2.77 24.25
C ARG A 67 -40.60 3.56 23.37
N LEU A 68 -40.02 4.64 23.90
CA LEU A 68 -39.03 5.45 23.19
C LEU A 68 -37.73 4.66 22.96
N LEU A 69 -37.21 3.97 23.98
CA LEU A 69 -35.98 3.16 23.87
C LEU A 69 -36.13 2.05 22.82
N ILE A 70 -37.23 1.30 22.85
CA ILE A 70 -37.51 0.25 21.86
C ILE A 70 -37.63 0.85 20.46
N SER A 71 -38.31 2.00 20.32
CA SER A 71 -38.43 2.69 19.03
C SER A 71 -37.08 3.12 18.48
N GLN A 72 -36.23 3.73 19.31
CA GLN A 72 -34.91 4.21 18.92
C GLN A 72 -33.97 3.05 18.56
N PHE A 73 -34.03 1.95 19.31
CA PHE A 73 -33.24 0.76 19.00
C PHE A 73 -33.66 0.12 17.68
N LYS A 74 -34.97 -0.01 17.42
CA LYS A 74 -35.48 -0.52 16.13
C LYS A 74 -35.08 0.36 14.95
N GLU A 75 -35.11 1.68 15.13
CA GLU A 75 -34.65 2.62 14.10
C GLU A 75 -33.14 2.46 13.84
N LEU A 76 -32.34 2.27 14.90
CA LEU A 76 -30.92 1.97 14.79
C LEU A 76 -30.66 0.66 14.03
N GLU A 77 -31.38 -0.42 14.36
CA GLU A 77 -31.28 -1.70 13.66
C GLU A 77 -31.60 -1.57 12.17
N GLN A 78 -32.67 -0.84 11.82
CA GLN A 78 -33.01 -0.59 10.43
C GLN A 78 -31.89 0.15 9.70
N LYS A 79 -31.35 1.23 10.28
CA LYS A 79 -30.25 2.01 9.70
C LYS A 79 -28.97 1.19 9.53
N LEU A 80 -28.66 0.30 10.47
CA LEU A 80 -27.54 -0.63 10.35
C LEU A 80 -27.77 -1.64 9.22
N GLY A 81 -29.00 -2.14 9.07
CA GLY A 81 -29.38 -3.02 7.96
C GLY A 81 -29.24 -2.34 6.59
N GLU A 82 -29.70 -1.08 6.47
CA GLU A 82 -29.55 -0.27 5.25
C GLU A 82 -28.08 0.00 4.92
N LEU A 83 -27.26 0.32 5.93
CA LEU A 83 -25.81 0.50 5.77
C LEU A 83 -25.16 -0.79 5.29
N SER A 84 -25.52 -1.93 5.88
CA SER A 84 -24.97 -3.24 5.48
C SER A 84 -25.29 -3.59 4.03
N ARG A 85 -26.50 -3.31 3.56
CA ARG A 85 -26.87 -3.52 2.15
C ARG A 85 -26.10 -2.60 1.21
N SER A 86 -26.00 -1.33 1.57
CA SER A 86 -25.25 -0.33 0.79
C SER A 86 -23.77 -0.71 0.68
N LEU A 87 -23.16 -1.23 1.76
CA LEU A 87 -21.78 -1.72 1.73
C LEU A 87 -21.60 -2.90 0.77
N GLN A 88 -22.60 -3.78 0.66
CA GLN A 88 -22.55 -4.90 -0.27
C GLN A 88 -22.60 -4.44 -1.74
N GLU A 89 -23.44 -3.45 -2.05
CA GLU A 89 -23.50 -2.86 -3.40
C GLU A 89 -22.18 -2.13 -3.76
N ILE A 90 -21.58 -1.45 -2.79
CA ILE A 90 -20.27 -0.79 -2.95
C ILE A 90 -19.17 -1.80 -3.24
N GLU A 91 -19.22 -3.00 -2.65
CA GLU A 91 -18.20 -4.03 -2.84
C GLU A 91 -18.07 -4.47 -4.31
N GLU A 92 -19.20 -4.63 -5.02
CA GLU A 92 -19.19 -4.96 -6.45
C GLU A 92 -18.57 -3.84 -7.30
N ALA A 93 -18.84 -2.58 -6.95
CA ALA A 93 -18.25 -1.43 -7.61
C ALA A 93 -16.74 -1.29 -7.27
N ARG A 94 -16.34 -1.66 -6.04
CA ARG A 94 -14.95 -1.65 -5.58
C ARG A 94 -14.09 -2.55 -6.45
N VAL A 95 -14.52 -3.79 -6.74
CA VAL A 95 -13.76 -4.71 -7.58
C VAL A 95 -13.48 -4.12 -8.97
N LYS A 96 -14.45 -3.41 -9.57
CA LYS A 96 -14.24 -2.73 -10.86
C LYS A 96 -13.27 -1.56 -10.74
N ALA A 97 -13.36 -0.78 -9.67
CA ALA A 97 -12.44 0.32 -9.41
C ALA A 97 -11.01 -0.19 -9.16
N ASP A 98 -10.85 -1.24 -8.37
CA ASP A 98 -9.57 -1.90 -8.10
C ASP A 98 -8.92 -2.32 -9.41
N LEU A 99 -9.63 -3.08 -10.25
CA LEU A 99 -9.13 -3.48 -11.58
C LEU A 99 -8.79 -2.30 -12.50
N PHE A 100 -9.52 -1.19 -12.39
CA PHE A 100 -9.21 0.02 -13.15
C PHE A 100 -7.88 0.62 -12.69
N PHE A 101 -7.70 0.86 -11.39
CA PHE A 101 -6.46 1.43 -10.85
C PHE A 101 -5.26 0.51 -11.05
N GLU A 102 -5.45 -0.81 -11.02
CA GLU A 102 -4.42 -1.79 -11.39
C GLU A 102 -3.86 -1.59 -12.80
N ASN A 103 -4.60 -0.97 -13.74
CA ASN A 103 -4.09 -0.71 -15.09
C ASN A 103 -3.16 0.50 -15.16
N PHE A 104 -3.27 1.43 -14.20
CA PHE A 104 -2.46 2.63 -14.14
C PHE A 104 -1.30 2.51 -13.15
N ARG A 105 -1.20 1.38 -12.45
CA ARG A 105 -0.13 1.16 -11.49
C ARG A 105 1.22 1.11 -12.18
N ASP A 106 2.07 2.04 -11.79
CA ASP A 106 3.42 2.20 -12.32
C ASP A 106 4.50 2.06 -11.24
N TYR A 107 4.12 1.57 -10.05
CA TYR A 107 5.06 1.29 -8.97
C TYR A 107 4.66 0.07 -8.12
N ARG A 108 5.64 -0.51 -7.42
CA ARG A 108 5.47 -1.64 -6.49
C ARG A 108 6.61 -1.71 -5.48
N THR A 109 6.33 -2.11 -4.25
CA THR A 109 7.36 -2.49 -3.28
C THR A 109 7.47 -3.99 -3.18
N TYR A 110 8.68 -4.50 -3.36
CA TYR A 110 9.02 -5.92 -3.25
C TYR A 110 9.86 -6.14 -2.00
N TYR A 111 9.60 -7.25 -1.34
CA TYR A 111 10.28 -7.69 -0.14
C TYR A 111 10.73 -9.13 -0.26
N PHE A 112 11.91 -9.38 0.28
CA PHE A 112 12.50 -10.71 0.33
C PHE A 112 12.97 -10.99 1.75
N GLN A 113 12.95 -12.24 2.17
CA GLN A 113 13.49 -12.62 3.48
C GLN A 113 15.00 -12.42 3.54
N GLU A 114 15.69 -12.65 2.41
CA GLU A 114 17.14 -12.53 2.29
C GLU A 114 17.54 -11.50 1.24
N ALA A 115 18.62 -10.75 1.51
CA ALA A 115 19.19 -9.81 0.55
C ALA A 115 19.70 -10.49 -0.73
N SER A 116 20.16 -11.75 -0.62
CA SER A 116 20.56 -12.61 -1.74
C SER A 116 19.44 -12.72 -2.79
N LYS A 117 18.21 -12.96 -2.34
CA LYS A 117 17.00 -13.05 -3.17
C LYS A 117 16.62 -11.72 -3.80
N ALA A 118 16.80 -10.61 -3.09
CA ALA A 118 16.60 -9.27 -3.67
C ALA A 118 17.61 -8.98 -4.79
N LEU A 119 18.88 -9.37 -4.62
CA LEU A 119 19.90 -9.24 -5.67
C LEU A 119 19.63 -10.17 -6.86
N GLU A 120 19.20 -11.41 -6.59
CA GLU A 120 18.77 -12.38 -7.60
C GLU A 120 17.59 -11.84 -8.42
N PHE A 121 16.60 -11.26 -7.74
CA PHE A 121 15.44 -10.61 -8.38
C PHE A 121 15.87 -9.51 -9.34
N ILE A 122 16.81 -8.64 -8.94
CA ILE A 122 17.31 -7.56 -9.79
C ILE A 122 18.03 -8.13 -11.01
N LYS A 123 18.88 -9.14 -10.82
CA LYS A 123 19.58 -9.80 -11.93
C LYS A 123 18.56 -10.38 -12.93
N GLN A 124 17.62 -11.19 -12.44
CA GLN A 124 16.62 -11.82 -13.30
C GLN A 124 15.69 -10.79 -13.94
N ALA A 125 15.40 -9.65 -13.28
CA ALA A 125 14.66 -8.55 -13.87
C ALA A 125 15.41 -7.93 -15.06
N PHE A 126 16.73 -7.73 -14.94
CA PHE A 126 17.56 -7.23 -16.03
C PHE A 126 17.63 -8.22 -17.19
N ASP A 127 17.76 -9.52 -16.90
CA ASP A 127 17.75 -10.58 -17.91
C ASP A 127 16.38 -10.65 -18.62
N LEU A 128 15.28 -10.59 -17.87
CA LEU A 128 13.89 -10.63 -18.36
C LEU A 128 13.58 -9.52 -19.36
N TYR A 129 14.18 -8.35 -19.18
CA TYR A 129 14.03 -7.21 -20.10
C TYR A 129 15.21 -7.03 -21.04
N SER A 130 16.18 -7.96 -21.02
CA SER A 130 17.38 -7.91 -21.88
C SER A 130 18.15 -6.60 -21.77
N PHE A 131 18.25 -6.07 -20.56
CA PHE A 131 18.97 -4.83 -20.28
C PHE A 131 20.48 -5.05 -20.29
N GLU A 132 21.20 -4.31 -21.12
CA GLU A 132 22.67 -4.42 -21.24
C GLU A 132 23.44 -3.69 -20.12
N LYS A 133 22.79 -2.73 -19.44
CA LYS A 133 23.43 -1.84 -18.48
C LYS A 133 22.45 -1.32 -17.45
N ALA A 134 22.94 -0.96 -16.27
CA ALA A 134 22.24 -0.19 -15.26
C ALA A 134 22.93 1.16 -15.03
N PHE A 135 22.16 2.20 -14.72
CA PHE A 135 22.69 3.46 -14.20
C PHE A 135 22.50 3.50 -12.68
N PHE A 136 23.58 3.28 -11.95
CA PHE A 136 23.60 3.35 -10.49
C PHE A 136 23.72 4.80 -10.01
N LYS A 137 22.89 5.18 -9.05
CA LYS A 137 22.89 6.51 -8.43
C LYS A 137 22.83 6.37 -6.90
N PRO A 138 23.87 6.78 -6.17
CA PRO A 138 23.81 6.89 -4.72
C PRO A 138 22.89 8.06 -4.31
N GLN A 139 22.01 7.86 -3.32
CA GLN A 139 21.10 8.89 -2.77
C GLN A 139 21.41 9.17 -1.29
N PHE A 140 22.66 9.49 -0.99
CA PHE A 140 23.11 9.78 0.37
C PHE A 140 23.15 11.29 0.62
N SER A 141 22.77 11.69 1.83
CA SER A 141 23.08 13.00 2.39
C SER A 141 24.49 12.94 3.01
N GLY A 142 25.53 13.22 2.24
CA GLY A 142 26.93 13.17 2.68
C GLY A 142 27.91 12.64 1.62
N SER A 143 29.16 12.40 2.01
CA SER A 143 30.16 11.75 1.15
C SER A 143 30.03 10.23 1.23
N ILE A 144 30.04 9.57 0.07
CA ILE A 144 30.15 8.12 -0.08
C ILE A 144 31.48 7.80 -0.77
N ASP A 145 32.25 6.85 -0.21
CA ASP A 145 33.45 6.36 -0.87
C ASP A 145 33.11 5.19 -1.80
N LEU A 146 33.03 5.49 -3.09
CA LEU A 146 32.88 4.52 -4.18
C LEU A 146 34.21 4.22 -4.87
N GLY A 147 35.34 4.75 -4.41
CA GLY A 147 36.62 4.68 -5.12
C GLY A 147 37.05 3.25 -5.45
N ARG A 148 36.89 2.32 -4.49
CA ARG A 148 37.17 0.90 -4.73
C ARG A 148 36.19 0.27 -5.72
N ALA A 149 34.89 0.51 -5.59
CA ALA A 149 33.89 -0.03 -6.53
C ALA A 149 34.08 0.52 -7.96
N ILE A 150 34.50 1.77 -8.11
CA ILE A 150 34.82 2.36 -9.41
C ILE A 150 36.00 1.64 -10.06
N SER A 151 37.04 1.32 -9.28
CA SER A 151 38.22 0.60 -9.76
C SER A 151 37.89 -0.87 -10.10
N ASP A 152 37.25 -1.57 -9.16
CA ASP A 152 37.01 -3.03 -9.24
C ASP A 152 36.06 -3.42 -10.38
N PHE A 153 35.15 -2.51 -10.75
CA PHE A 153 34.14 -2.75 -11.80
C PHE A 153 34.28 -1.83 -13.02
N GLU A 154 35.38 -1.08 -13.12
CA GLU A 154 35.67 -0.13 -14.20
C GLU A 154 34.51 0.86 -14.47
N LEU A 155 33.88 1.34 -13.39
CA LEU A 155 32.67 2.15 -13.51
C LEU A 155 32.97 3.51 -14.14
N ARG A 156 32.23 3.85 -15.18
CA ARG A 156 32.30 5.17 -15.80
C ARG A 156 31.27 6.08 -15.14
N LYS A 157 31.75 7.22 -14.63
CA LYS A 157 30.88 8.30 -14.16
C LYS A 157 30.22 8.96 -15.37
N GLU A 158 28.90 9.00 -15.35
CA GLU A 158 28.03 9.64 -16.31
C GLU A 158 27.46 10.94 -15.71
N ALA A 159 26.59 11.63 -16.46
CA ALA A 159 25.91 12.84 -15.99
C ALA A 159 25.19 12.62 -14.64
N ASN A 160 25.07 13.69 -13.84
CA ASN A 160 24.35 13.72 -12.55
C ASN A 160 24.84 12.68 -11.52
N SER A 161 26.16 12.46 -11.43
CA SER A 161 26.78 11.55 -10.47
C SER A 161 26.28 10.10 -10.56
N SER A 162 25.86 9.69 -11.75
CA SER A 162 25.50 8.30 -12.02
C SER A 162 26.71 7.49 -12.48
N PHE A 163 26.68 6.20 -12.22
CA PHE A 163 27.71 5.24 -12.63
C PHE A 163 27.08 4.20 -13.54
N LYS A 164 27.66 4.02 -14.73
CA LYS A 164 27.23 2.98 -15.65
C LYS A 164 27.82 1.64 -15.22
N VAL A 165 26.95 0.68 -14.95
CA VAL A 165 27.30 -0.70 -14.62
C VAL A 165 26.82 -1.59 -15.76
N LYS A 166 27.68 -2.44 -16.32
CA LYS A 166 27.23 -3.43 -17.33
C LYS A 166 26.42 -4.54 -16.65
N SER A 167 25.42 -5.10 -17.34
CA SER A 167 24.57 -6.15 -16.77
C SER A 167 25.35 -7.39 -16.33
N GLU A 168 26.38 -7.78 -17.10
CA GLU A 168 27.29 -8.89 -16.77
C GLU A 168 27.96 -8.74 -15.39
N ASN A 169 28.22 -7.50 -14.96
CA ASN A 169 28.88 -7.18 -13.69
C ASN A 169 27.89 -6.75 -12.60
N LEU A 170 26.59 -6.67 -12.90
CA LEU A 170 25.59 -6.07 -12.01
C LEU A 170 25.48 -6.84 -10.69
N ALA A 171 25.40 -8.17 -10.75
CA ALA A 171 25.26 -9.00 -9.55
C ALA A 171 26.45 -8.84 -8.60
N SER A 172 27.68 -8.94 -9.14
CA SER A 172 28.92 -8.77 -8.38
C SER A 172 29.07 -7.34 -7.82
N PHE A 173 28.65 -6.34 -8.59
CA PHE A 173 28.66 -4.95 -8.15
C PHE A 173 27.71 -4.71 -6.97
N LEU A 174 26.47 -5.20 -7.06
CA LEU A 174 25.50 -5.05 -5.98
C LEU A 174 25.90 -5.84 -4.73
N GLN A 175 26.49 -7.02 -4.90
CA GLN A 175 27.05 -7.80 -3.79
C GLN A 175 28.17 -7.02 -3.07
N HIS A 176 29.07 -6.39 -3.83
CA HIS A 176 30.12 -5.53 -3.26
C HIS A 176 29.55 -4.34 -2.47
N LEU A 177 28.45 -3.74 -2.95
CA LEU A 177 27.77 -2.68 -2.21
C LEU A 177 27.06 -3.20 -0.97
N LEU A 178 26.48 -4.40 -1.00
CA LEU A 178 25.81 -5.03 0.13
C LEU A 178 26.79 -5.25 1.28
N GLU A 179 27.94 -5.88 1.00
CA GLU A 179 28.98 -6.21 1.98
C GLU A 179 29.54 -4.97 2.70
N ARG A 180 29.44 -3.81 2.05
CA ARG A 180 29.90 -2.52 2.59
C ARG A 180 28.79 -1.65 3.16
N ASN A 181 27.56 -2.17 3.24
CA ASN A 181 26.37 -1.43 3.67
C ASN A 181 26.10 -0.15 2.84
N LEU A 182 26.44 -0.18 1.54
CA LEU A 182 26.29 0.96 0.62
C LEU A 182 25.05 0.85 -0.29
N LEU A 183 24.28 -0.25 -0.21
CA LEU A 183 23.06 -0.42 -1.00
C LEU A 183 21.91 0.46 -0.54
N LYS A 184 21.80 0.72 0.78
CA LYS A 184 20.67 1.48 1.32
C LYS A 184 20.64 2.88 0.73
N LYS A 185 19.46 3.38 0.33
CA LYS A 185 19.32 4.69 -0.36
C LYS A 185 20.19 4.77 -1.62
N SER A 186 20.21 3.69 -2.39
CA SER A 186 20.76 3.72 -3.74
C SER A 186 19.67 3.42 -4.76
N ARG A 187 19.94 3.77 -6.01
CA ARG A 187 18.99 3.64 -7.11
C ARG A 187 19.66 3.04 -8.33
N LEU A 188 18.94 2.15 -9.01
CA LEU A 188 19.25 1.69 -10.36
C LEU A 188 18.19 2.26 -11.30
N ASP A 189 18.62 2.87 -12.40
CA ASP A 189 17.74 3.26 -13.50
C ASP A 189 18.15 2.50 -14.75
N ASN A 190 17.19 1.97 -15.53
CA ASN A 190 17.39 1.65 -16.93
C ASN A 190 16.06 1.57 -17.70
N GLU A 191 15.99 2.15 -18.91
CA GLU A 191 14.90 1.97 -19.89
C GLU A 191 13.48 1.93 -19.29
N GLY A 192 13.14 2.89 -18.41
CA GLY A 192 11.81 2.97 -17.79
C GLY A 192 11.55 1.95 -16.67
N LEU A 193 12.59 1.28 -16.17
CA LEU A 193 12.62 0.57 -14.90
C LEU A 193 13.53 1.35 -13.93
N ARG A 194 12.97 1.72 -12.78
CA ARG A 194 13.71 2.35 -11.68
C ARG A 194 13.55 1.47 -10.45
N ILE A 195 14.66 1.12 -9.81
CA ILE A 195 14.68 0.32 -8.58
C ILE A 195 15.38 1.14 -7.50
N LEU A 196 14.68 1.45 -6.43
CA LEU A 196 15.18 2.12 -5.24
C LEU A 196 15.34 1.09 -4.11
N PHE A 197 16.54 1.03 -3.54
CA PHE A 197 16.81 0.21 -2.36
C PHE A 197 16.40 0.98 -1.10
N GLN A 198 15.24 0.64 -0.55
CA GLN A 198 14.81 1.18 0.74
C GLN A 198 15.65 0.57 1.86
N ASN A 199 15.86 -0.75 1.79
CA ASN A 199 16.80 -1.54 2.60
C ASN A 199 17.46 -2.63 1.72
N SER A 200 18.28 -3.50 2.30
CA SER A 200 18.96 -4.58 1.54
C SER A 200 18.02 -5.65 1.00
N ASN A 201 16.82 -5.76 1.57
CA ASN A 201 15.82 -6.77 1.25
C ASN A 201 14.48 -6.18 0.81
N GLU A 202 14.41 -4.86 0.64
CA GLU A 202 13.20 -4.12 0.33
C GLU A 202 13.47 -3.15 -0.83
N LEU A 203 12.75 -3.36 -1.94
CA LEU A 203 12.95 -2.68 -3.21
C LEU A 203 11.67 -1.96 -3.62
N PHE A 204 11.72 -0.64 -3.73
CA PHE A 204 10.65 0.12 -4.36
C PHE A 204 10.97 0.26 -5.86
N VAL A 205 10.06 -0.19 -6.71
CA VAL A 205 10.25 -0.25 -8.16
C VAL A 205 9.21 0.61 -8.86
N GLU A 206 9.66 1.49 -9.74
CA GLU A 206 8.80 2.23 -10.68
C GLU A 206 9.02 1.70 -12.10
N ALA A 207 7.95 1.32 -12.78
CA ALA A 207 7.97 0.88 -14.17
C ALA A 207 6.58 0.93 -14.78
N GLU A 208 6.48 0.87 -16.11
CA GLU A 208 5.18 0.68 -16.77
C GLU A 208 4.45 -0.57 -16.23
N ASN A 209 3.12 -0.50 -16.15
CA ASN A 209 2.30 -1.56 -15.57
C ASN A 209 2.58 -2.96 -16.13
N ALA A 210 2.82 -3.07 -17.44
CA ALA A 210 3.16 -4.32 -18.08
C ALA A 210 4.46 -4.94 -17.54
N LYS A 211 5.44 -4.11 -17.16
CA LYS A 211 6.68 -4.55 -16.51
C LYS A 211 6.42 -4.93 -15.05
N ILE A 212 5.65 -4.13 -14.31
CA ILE A 212 5.28 -4.46 -12.92
C ILE A 212 4.62 -5.84 -12.85
N ARG A 213 3.64 -6.15 -13.71
CA ARG A 213 2.97 -7.46 -13.72
C ARG A 213 3.91 -8.65 -13.99
N ARG A 214 4.96 -8.45 -14.78
CA ARG A 214 5.96 -9.50 -15.03
C ARG A 214 6.91 -9.64 -13.84
N LEU A 215 7.28 -8.52 -13.20
CA LEU A 215 8.07 -8.50 -11.98
C LEU A 215 7.32 -9.12 -10.79
N ASP A 216 6.00 -8.92 -10.67
CA ASP A 216 5.15 -9.59 -9.66
C ASP A 216 5.26 -11.13 -9.77
N ARG A 217 5.31 -11.67 -11.00
CA ARG A 217 5.49 -13.12 -11.23
C ARG A 217 6.89 -13.59 -10.86
N LEU A 218 7.90 -12.81 -11.25
CA LEU A 218 9.30 -13.09 -10.92
C LEU A 218 9.52 -13.08 -9.39
N CYS A 219 8.94 -12.10 -8.69
CA CYS A 219 9.00 -12.00 -7.24
C CYS A 219 8.43 -13.26 -6.57
N LYS A 220 7.25 -13.73 -7.01
CA LYS A 220 6.64 -14.97 -6.49
C LYS A 220 7.50 -16.22 -6.76
N GLN A 221 8.15 -16.31 -7.92
CA GLN A 221 9.06 -17.42 -8.23
C GLN A 221 10.28 -17.46 -7.30
N LEU A 222 10.67 -16.30 -6.77
CA LEU A 222 11.78 -16.14 -5.83
C LEU A 222 11.33 -16.12 -4.37
N GLU A 223 10.09 -16.57 -4.09
CA GLU A 223 9.52 -16.63 -2.74
C GLU A 223 9.51 -15.25 -2.03
N GLY A 224 9.42 -14.18 -2.81
CA GLY A 224 9.26 -12.82 -2.31
C GLY A 224 7.79 -12.42 -2.18
N ASP A 225 7.57 -11.38 -1.38
CA ASP A 225 6.28 -10.72 -1.19
C ASP A 225 6.30 -9.33 -1.83
N TYR A 226 5.13 -8.78 -2.12
CA TYR A 226 5.01 -7.42 -2.60
C TYR A 226 3.73 -6.74 -2.14
N TRP A 227 3.79 -5.42 -1.98
CA TRP A 227 2.66 -4.59 -1.57
C TRP A 227 2.72 -3.21 -2.22
N GLU A 228 1.69 -2.42 -1.91
CA GLU A 228 1.55 -1.03 -2.33
C GLU A 228 2.04 -0.14 -1.19
N SER A 229 3.03 0.71 -1.47
CA SER A 229 3.53 1.72 -0.54
C SER A 229 2.84 3.06 -0.72
#